data_AF-A0A0P6XYE8-F1
#
_entry.id   AF-A0A0P6XYE8-F1
#
_cell.length_a   1.000
_cell.length_b   1.000
_cell.length_c   1.000
_cell.angle_alpha   90.00
_cell.angle_beta   90.00
_cell.angle_gamma   90.00
#
_symmetry.space_group_name_H-M   'P 1'
#
loop_
_entity.id
_entity.type
_entity.pdbx_description
1 polymer ?
#
loop_
_entity_poly.entity_id
_entity_poly.type
_entity_poly.pdbx_seq_one_letter_code
_entity_poly.pdbx_strand_id
1 'polypeptide(L)'
;MREALREIIDPEIGLNVIQLGLIRNVRIEPDQVMIRMILTTPFCPYGPALIEMTRQKAEQALGIPAFIELGMEMWDFSMMEEGIDLGWGLY
;
A
#
# COMPACT_ATOMS: atom_id res chain seq x y z
N MET A 1 -6.60 7.61 -8.41
CA MET A 1 -5.36 7.11 -7.75
C MET A 1 -5.65 6.38 -6.43
N ARG A 2 -6.13 7.05 -5.38
CA ARG A 2 -6.41 6.39 -4.08
C ARG A 2 -7.38 5.21 -4.19
N GLU A 3 -8.45 5.34 -4.98
CA GLU A 3 -9.39 4.24 -5.24
C GLU A 3 -8.76 3.08 -6.02
N ALA A 4 -7.88 3.36 -6.98
CA ALA A 4 -7.17 2.32 -7.73
C ALA A 4 -6.22 1.51 -6.82
N LEU A 5 -5.59 2.17 -5.84
CA LEU A 5 -4.77 1.49 -4.84
C LEU A 5 -5.61 0.66 -3.85
N ARG A 6 -6.87 1.04 -3.59
CA ARG A 6 -7.80 0.25 -2.76
C ARG A 6 -8.19 -1.10 -3.39
N GLU A 7 -7.98 -1.27 -4.70
CA GLU A 7 -8.20 -2.57 -5.37
C GLU A 7 -7.09 -3.59 -5.06
N ILE A 8 -5.96 -3.14 -4.52
CA ILE A 8 -4.81 -4.02 -4.23
C ILE A 8 -4.99 -4.58 -2.83
N ILE A 9 -5.33 -5.86 -2.75
CA ILE A 9 -5.60 -6.59 -1.52
C ILE A 9 -4.37 -7.41 -1.15
N ASP A 10 -3.95 -7.32 0.10
CA ASP A 10 -2.97 -8.21 0.68
C ASP A 10 -3.62 -9.58 0.93
N PRO A 11 -3.16 -10.66 0.27
CA PRO A 11 -3.79 -11.97 0.38
C PRO A 11 -3.58 -12.64 1.74
N GLU A 12 -2.61 -12.19 2.54
CA GLU A 12 -2.35 -12.74 3.88
C GLU A 12 -3.31 -12.15 4.92
N ILE A 13 -3.58 -10.84 4.84
CA ILE A 13 -4.42 -10.14 5.81
C ILE A 13 -5.86 -9.94 5.30
N GLY A 14 -6.09 -9.99 3.99
CA GLY A 14 -7.41 -9.81 3.37
C GLY A 14 -7.89 -8.34 3.34
N LEU A 15 -7.00 -7.39 3.61
CA LEU A 15 -7.27 -5.95 3.57
C LEU A 15 -6.47 -5.27 2.46
N ASN A 16 -6.94 -4.12 1.98
CA ASN A 16 -6.21 -3.38 0.94
C ASN A 16 -5.05 -2.55 1.47
N VAL A 17 -4.11 -2.20 0.59
CA VAL A 17 -2.89 -1.45 0.95
C VAL A 17 -3.15 -0.07 1.56
N ILE A 18 -4.31 0.53 1.29
CA ILE A 18 -4.72 1.81 1.89
C ILE A 18 -5.30 1.58 3.28
N GLN A 19 -6.15 0.57 3.45
CA GLN A 19 -6.72 0.17 4.74
C GLN A 19 -5.63 -0.23 5.73
N LEU A 20 -4.65 -1.00 5.27
CA LEU A 20 -3.49 -1.38 6.05
C LEU A 20 -2.54 -0.20 6.34
N GLY A 21 -2.70 0.95 5.70
CA GLY A 21 -1.79 2.08 5.89
C GLY A 21 -0.39 1.86 5.34
N LEU A 22 -0.25 0.96 4.35
CA LEU A 22 1.04 0.62 3.74
C LEU A 22 1.59 1.78 2.90
N ILE A 23 0.71 2.60 2.31
CA ILE A 23 1.11 3.77 1.53
C ILE A 23 1.40 4.94 2.47
N ARG A 24 2.68 5.32 2.57
CA ARG A 24 3.16 6.40 3.46
C ARG A 24 3.12 7.77 2.80
N ASN A 25 3.46 7.81 1.51
CA ASN A 25 3.50 9.05 0.77
C ASN A 25 3.26 8.79 -0.72
N VAL A 26 2.58 9.73 -1.37
CA VAL A 26 2.41 9.75 -2.82
C VAL A 26 2.77 11.15 -3.30
N ARG A 27 3.84 11.25 -4.09
CA ARG A 27 4.29 12.49 -4.71
C ARG A 27 4.07 12.40 -6.20
N ILE A 28 3.20 13.25 -6.72
CA ILE A 28 2.89 13.32 -8.14
C ILE A 28 3.70 14.47 -8.73
N GLU A 29 4.54 14.16 -9.70
CA GLU A 29 5.31 15.12 -10.49
C GLU A 29 4.78 15.12 -11.95
N PRO A 30 5.14 16.10 -12.79
CA PRO A 30 4.61 16.19 -14.15
C PRO A 30 4.91 14.97 -15.04
N ASP A 31 6.04 14.30 -14.80
CA ASP A 31 6.55 13.21 -15.65
C ASP A 31 6.52 11.84 -14.95
N GLN A 32 6.32 11.80 -13.63
CA GLN A 32 6.39 10.57 -12.85
C GLN A 32 5.59 10.67 -11.55
N VAL A 33 5.25 9.52 -10.98
CA VAL A 33 4.74 9.43 -9.60
C VAL A 33 5.70 8.63 -8.74
N MET A 34 6.03 9.17 -7.56
CA MET A 34 6.79 8.47 -6.54
C MET A 34 5.84 8.05 -5.42
N ILE A 35 5.84 6.76 -5.09
CA ILE A 35 5.01 6.19 -4.03
C ILE A 35 5.93 5.57 -3.01
N ARG A 36 5.88 6.07 -1.78
CA ARG A 36 6.58 5.46 -0.65
C ARG A 36 5.61 4.52 0.05
N MET A 37 5.97 3.25 0.12
CA MET A 37 5.17 2.23 0.81
C MET A 37 6.02 1.37 1.75
N ILE A 38 5.36 0.72 2.70
CA ILE A 38 5.97 -0.23 3.63
C ILE A 38 5.28 -1.59 3.47
N LEU A 39 5.93 -2.65 3.96
CA LEU A 39 5.33 -3.99 3.99
C LEU A 39 4.93 -4.34 5.41
N THR A 40 3.87 -5.14 5.54
CA THR A 40 3.43 -5.70 6.83
C THR A 40 4.52 -6.55 7.47
N THR A 41 5.27 -7.29 6.65
CA THR A 41 6.49 -8.01 7.06
C THR A 41 7.60 -7.88 6.01
N PRO A 42 8.88 -7.71 6.42
CA PRO A 42 10.00 -7.46 5.51
C PRO A 42 10.38 -8.64 4.60
N PHE A 43 9.92 -9.86 4.93
CA PHE A 43 10.23 -11.08 4.19
C PHE A 43 8.98 -11.73 3.57
N CYS A 44 7.89 -10.97 3.43
CA CYS A 44 6.67 -11.49 2.82
C CYS A 44 6.97 -12.00 1.40
N PRO A 45 6.68 -13.27 1.06
CA PRO A 45 6.88 -13.80 -0.29
C PRO A 45 6.04 -13.05 -1.34
N TYR A 46 4.94 -12.42 -0.92
CA TYR A 46 4.06 -11.62 -1.77
C TYR A 46 4.47 -10.14 -1.86
N GLY A 47 5.45 -9.69 -1.06
CA GLY A 47 5.93 -8.30 -1.07
C GLY A 47 6.28 -7.79 -2.47
N PRO A 48 7.12 -8.50 -3.25
CA PRO A 48 7.46 -8.11 -4.62
C PRO A 48 6.24 -7.98 -5.55
N ALA A 49 5.27 -8.89 -5.42
CA ALA A 49 4.05 -8.84 -6.21
C ALA A 49 3.18 -7.64 -5.82
N LEU A 50 3.06 -7.34 -4.52
CA LEU A 50 2.32 -6.18 -4.02
C LEU A 50 2.89 -4.86 -4.54
N ILE A 51 4.22 -4.74 -4.53
CA ILE A 51 4.94 -3.58 -5.06
C ILE A 51 4.67 -3.40 -6.54
N GLU A 52 4.76 -4.49 -7.31
CA GLU A 52 4.56 -4.45 -8.75
C GLU A 52 3.10 -4.13 -9.12
N MET A 53 2.13 -4.71 -8.41
CA MET A 53 0.71 -4.36 -8.58
C MET A 53 0.46 -2.88 -8.26
N THR A 54 1.08 -2.36 -7.20
CA THR A 54 1.00 -0.95 -6.81
C THR A 54 1.54 -0.04 -7.90
N ARG A 55 2.71 -0.38 -8.44
CA ARG A 55 3.34 0.33 -9.56
C ARG A 55 2.43 0.35 -10.79
N GLN A 56 1.98 -0.82 -11.23
CA GLN A 56 1.16 -0.93 -12.44
C GLN A 56 -0.18 -0.20 -12.31
N LYS A 57 -0.86 -0.33 -11.17
CA LYS A 57 -2.12 0.41 -10.92
C LYS A 57 -1.90 1.92 -10.86
N ALA A 58 -0.79 2.37 -10.28
CA ALA A 58 -0.43 3.78 -10.27
C ALA A 58 -0.24 4.34 -11.69
N GLU A 59 0.52 3.61 -12.52
CA GLU A 59 0.77 3.96 -13.92
C GLU A 59 -0.52 4.00 -14.72
N GLN A 60 -1.39 3.01 -14.57
CA GLN A 60 -2.70 2.97 -15.25
C GLN A 60 -3.61 4.12 -14.80
N ALA A 61 -3.58 4.49 -13.52
CA ALA A 61 -4.46 5.51 -12.98
C ALA A 61 -4.04 6.94 -13.37
N LEU A 62 -2.74 7.19 -13.60
CA LEU A 62 -2.20 8.53 -13.87
C LEU A 62 -1.66 8.69 -15.30
N GLY A 63 -1.41 7.61 -16.03
CA GLY A 63 -0.86 7.64 -17.39
C GLY A 63 0.62 8.03 -17.47
N ILE A 64 1.33 8.05 -16.33
CA ILE A 64 2.75 8.41 -16.20
C ILE A 64 3.48 7.30 -15.43
N PRO A 65 4.80 7.11 -15.64
CA PRO A 65 5.59 6.08 -14.95
C PRO A 65 5.55 6.23 -13.43
N ALA A 66 5.53 5.11 -12.72
CA ALA A 66 5.50 5.06 -11.27
C ALA A 66 6.76 4.41 -10.69
N PHE A 67 7.30 5.02 -9.65
CA PHE A 67 8.43 4.51 -8.88
C PHE A 67 7.96 4.22 -7.45
N ILE A 68 8.27 3.01 -6.97
CA ILE A 68 7.94 2.58 -5.61
C ILE A 68 9.20 2.62 -4.76
N GLU A 69 9.17 3.37 -3.67
CA GLU A 69 10.19 3.39 -2.62
C GLU A 69 9.70 2.57 -1.43
N LEU A 70 10.46 1.55 -1.05
CA LEU A 70 10.19 0.78 0.16
C LEU A 70 10.79 1.48 1.39
N GLY A 71 9.93 1.83 2.34
CA GLY A 71 10.35 2.26 3.66
C GLY A 71 10.83 1.07 4.50
N MET A 72 11.86 1.29 5.33
CA MET A 72 12.33 0.32 6.32
C MET A 72 11.53 0.38 7.64
N GLU A 73 10.40 1.10 7.65
CA GLU A 73 9.56 1.26 8.83
C GLU A 73 8.86 -0.07 9.16
N MET A 74 8.90 -0.48 10.42
CA MET A 74 8.17 -1.66 10.87
C MET A 74 6.69 -1.31 10.97
N TRP A 75 5.88 -2.01 10.19
CA TRP A 75 4.45 -1.82 10.19
C TRP A 75 3.83 -2.24 11.54
N ASP A 76 2.82 -1.51 11.99
CA ASP A 76 2.04 -1.80 13.20
C ASP A 76 0.55 -1.51 12.97
N PHE A 77 -0.32 -2.14 13.76
CA PHE A 77 -1.77 -2.00 13.67
C PHE A 77 -2.26 -0.56 13.83
N SER A 78 -1.54 0.28 14.58
CA SER A 78 -1.84 1.72 14.71
C SER A 78 -1.76 2.50 13.39
N MET A 79 -1.13 1.93 12.35
CA MET A 79 -1.02 2.57 11.03
C MET A 79 -2.26 2.36 10.15
N MET A 80 -3.18 1.47 10.53
CA MET A 80 -4.42 1.24 9.78
C MET A 80 -5.33 2.47 9.76
N GLU A 81 -6.14 2.61 8.72
CA GLU A 81 -7.12 3.71 8.60
C GLU A 81 -8.14 3.62 9.76
N GLU A 82 -8.36 4.72 10.48
CA GLU A 82 -9.33 4.78 11.59
C GLU A 82 -10.73 4.36 11.10
N GLY A 83 -11.36 3.40 11.80
CA GLY A 83 -12.67 2.85 11.43
C GLY A 83 -12.63 1.44 10.82
N ILE A 84 -11.46 0.82 10.70
CA ILE A 84 -11.36 -0.62 10.50
C ILE A 84 -11.52 -1.29 11.87
N ASP A 85 -12.76 -1.54 12.26
CA ASP A 85 -13.11 -2.43 13.37
C ASP A 85 -12.78 -3.86 12.93
N LEU A 86 -11.50 -4.23 12.97
CA LEU A 86 -11.13 -5.64 13.01
C LEU A 86 -11.75 -6.15 14.30
N GLY A 87 -12.82 -6.94 14.20
CA GLY A 87 -13.55 -7.58 15.30
C GLY A 87 -12.70 -8.55 16.14
N TRP A 88 -11.49 -8.14 16.53
CA TRP A 88 -10.69 -8.69 17.59
C TRP A 88 -11.27 -8.11 18.87
N GLY A 89 -12.31 -8.79 19.36
CA GLY A 89 -13.01 -8.43 20.58
C GLY A 89 -12.03 -8.12 21.72
N LEU A 90 -11.96 -6.85 22.08
CA LEU A 90 -11.60 -6.45 23.42
C LEU A 90 -12.80 -6.82 24.31
N TYR A 91 -12.72 -8.01 24.91
CA TYR A 91 -13.43 -8.37 26.12
C TYR A 91 -12.46 -9.01 27.11
#